data_AF-A0A849HYZ8-F1
#
_entry.id   AF-A0A849HYZ8-F1
#
_cell.length_a   1.000
_cell.length_b   1.000
_cell.length_c   1.000
_cell.angle_alpha   90.00
_cell.angle_beta   90.00
_cell.angle_gamma   90.00
#
_symmetry.space_group_name_H-M   'P 1'
#
loop_
_entity.id
_entity.type
_entity.pdbx_description
1 polymer ?
#
loop_
_entity_poly.entity_id
_entity_poly.type
_entity_poly.pdbx_seq_one_letter_code
_entity_poly.pdbx_strand_id
1 'polypeptide(L)'
;MPRYRRGPERVGGAFGPSAASGASGRKRPGQRDHPKDNLALTKPRTEPACPICGAPRSPRFRPFCSARCADADLQRWLSDAYVIPVAEDEEQAAANEADDLAGQSERGRL
;
A
#
# COMPACT_ATOMS: atom_id res chain seq x y z
N MET A 1 -36.34 -12.00 36.08
CA MET A 1 -34.93 -12.35 35.76
C MET A 1 -34.12 -11.05 35.60
N PRO A 2 -32.83 -11.05 35.98
CA PRO A 2 -32.29 -10.22 37.07
C PRO A 2 -31.82 -8.81 36.68
N ARG A 3 -32.01 -7.88 37.63
CA ARG A 3 -31.34 -6.58 37.71
C ARG A 3 -29.88 -6.79 38.08
N TYR A 4 -28.94 -6.25 37.29
CA TYR A 4 -27.55 -6.08 37.76
C TYR A 4 -26.98 -4.68 37.47
N ARG A 5 -27.01 -3.92 38.58
CA ARG A 5 -26.13 -2.86 39.10
C ARG A 5 -25.18 -2.12 38.15
N ARG A 6 -25.45 -0.80 38.05
CA ARG A 6 -24.53 0.27 37.63
C ARG A 6 -23.39 0.38 38.66
N GLY A 7 -22.14 0.20 38.22
CA GLY A 7 -20.93 0.37 39.03
C GLY A 7 -20.30 1.76 38.88
N PRO A 8 -19.47 2.19 39.86
CA PRO A 8 -19.25 3.60 40.17
C PRO A 8 -18.19 4.32 39.31
N GLU A 9 -18.43 5.60 39.12
CA GLU A 9 -17.58 6.61 38.50
C GLU A 9 -16.20 6.67 39.18
N ARG A 10 -15.12 6.55 38.39
CA ARG A 10 -13.75 6.78 38.88
C ARG A 10 -13.39 8.25 38.71
N VAL A 11 -13.39 8.96 39.84
CA VAL A 11 -12.87 10.31 40.03
C VAL A 11 -11.34 10.33 40.11
N GLY A 12 -10.74 11.36 39.49
CA GLY A 12 -9.55 12.10 39.95
C GLY A 12 -8.26 11.34 40.25
N GLY A 13 -7.29 11.41 39.32
CA GLY A 13 -5.87 11.10 39.56
C GLY A 13 -4.98 12.24 39.05
N ALA A 14 -4.28 12.89 39.98
CA ALA A 14 -3.44 14.06 39.77
C ALA A 14 -2.20 13.77 38.89
N PHE A 15 -1.96 14.63 37.90
CA PHE A 15 -0.70 14.71 37.15
C PHE A 15 0.34 15.50 37.95
N GLY A 16 1.33 14.83 38.52
CA GLY A 16 2.53 15.45 39.07
C GLY A 16 3.70 15.36 38.08
N PRO A 17 4.50 16.41 37.87
CA PRO A 17 5.72 16.32 37.07
C PRO A 17 6.91 15.92 37.96
N SER A 18 7.66 14.88 37.59
CA SER A 18 8.92 14.55 38.26
C SER A 18 10.04 14.29 37.26
N ALA A 19 10.88 15.32 37.13
CA ALA A 19 12.31 15.35 36.78
C ALA A 19 12.82 14.47 35.63
N ALA A 20 13.21 15.15 34.53
CA ALA A 20 14.08 14.61 33.50
C ALA A 20 15.55 14.64 33.98
N SER A 21 16.16 13.47 34.14
CA SER A 21 17.62 13.33 34.22
C SER A 21 18.20 13.21 32.81
N GLY A 22 19.04 14.17 32.44
CA GLY A 22 19.66 14.28 31.12
C GLY A 22 20.66 13.17 30.83
N ALA A 23 20.46 12.49 29.70
CA ALA A 23 21.50 11.69 29.06
C ALA A 23 22.21 12.56 28.01
N SER A 24 23.37 13.10 28.36
CA SER A 24 24.28 13.72 27.39
C SER A 24 24.92 12.62 26.52
N GLY A 25 24.18 12.16 25.52
CA GLY A 25 24.71 11.31 24.45
C GLY A 25 25.55 12.16 23.49
N ARG A 26 26.87 11.95 23.47
CA ARG A 26 27.74 12.52 22.43
C ARG A 26 27.31 11.95 21.07
N LYS A 27 26.57 12.72 20.28
CA LYS A 27 26.09 12.33 18.94
C LYS A 27 27.31 12.16 18.02
N ARG A 28 27.53 10.96 17.48
CA ARG A 28 28.63 10.68 16.54
C ARG A 28 28.41 11.51 15.26
N PRO A 29 29.41 12.27 14.78
CA PRO A 29 29.28 12.96 13.51
C PRO A 29 29.14 11.94 12.38
N GLY A 30 28.09 12.06 11.57
CA GLY A 30 27.84 11.21 10.39
C GLY A 30 26.72 10.17 10.49
N GLN A 31 25.96 10.09 11.59
CA GLN A 31 24.75 9.26 11.63
C GLN A 31 23.57 10.01 11.01
N ARG A 32 23.13 9.57 9.82
CA ARG A 32 21.83 9.94 9.27
C ARG A 32 20.75 9.19 10.06
N ASP A 33 20.12 9.87 11.00
CA ASP A 33 18.98 9.38 11.79
C ASP A 33 17.83 9.03 10.84
N HIS A 34 17.76 7.78 10.37
CA HIS A 34 16.57 7.28 9.69
C HIS A 34 15.49 7.06 10.75
N PRO A 35 14.34 7.75 10.70
CA PRO A 35 13.25 7.51 11.63
C PRO A 35 12.80 6.04 11.49
N LYS A 36 12.89 5.29 12.61
CA LYS A 36 12.64 3.84 12.69
C LYS A 36 11.17 3.51 12.96
N ASP A 37 10.28 4.49 12.99
CA ASP A 37 8.86 4.28 13.18
C ASP A 37 8.17 3.90 11.85
N ASN A 38 8.38 2.65 11.43
CA ASN A 38 7.54 1.96 10.44
C ASN A 38 6.10 1.70 10.96
N LEU A 39 5.60 2.50 11.89
CA LEU A 39 4.26 2.37 12.48
C LEU A 39 3.21 3.18 11.69
N ALA A 40 3.63 3.98 10.70
CA ALA A 40 2.77 4.86 9.91
C ALA A 40 2.37 4.31 8.52
N LEU A 41 2.67 3.05 8.17
CA LEU A 41 2.12 2.39 6.97
C LEU A 41 0.92 1.48 7.30
N THR A 42 0.14 1.86 8.32
CA THR A 42 -1.10 1.19 8.69
C THR A 42 -2.29 1.93 8.08
N LYS A 43 -2.28 2.14 6.75
CA LYS A 43 -3.54 2.46 6.06
C LYS A 43 -4.40 1.20 6.19
N PRO A 44 -5.58 1.25 6.85
CA PRO A 44 -6.41 0.06 6.96
C PRO A 44 -6.71 -0.41 5.53
N ARG A 45 -6.34 -1.65 5.22
CA ARG A 45 -6.63 -2.24 3.93
C ARG A 45 -8.15 -2.39 3.89
N THR A 46 -8.82 -1.38 3.34
CA THR A 46 -10.25 -1.42 3.11
C THR A 46 -10.49 -2.66 2.27
N GLU A 47 -11.27 -3.61 2.79
CA GLU A 47 -11.61 -4.83 2.05
C GLU A 47 -12.14 -4.39 0.68
N PRO A 48 -11.44 -4.69 -0.43
CA PRO A 48 -11.79 -4.08 -1.71
C PRO A 48 -13.22 -4.45 -2.11
N ALA A 49 -13.95 -3.52 -2.70
CA ALA A 49 -15.25 -3.79 -3.30
C ALA A 49 -15.07 -4.58 -4.62
N CYS A 50 -16.14 -5.12 -5.18
CA CYS A 50 -16.11 -5.72 -6.51
C CYS A 50 -15.57 -4.69 -7.53
N PRO A 51 -14.51 -4.98 -8.29
CA PRO A 51 -13.92 -4.00 -9.23
C PRO A 51 -14.83 -3.68 -10.41
N ILE A 52 -15.84 -4.51 -10.67
CA ILE A 52 -16.78 -4.36 -11.80
C ILE A 52 -18.00 -3.51 -11.42
N CYS A 53 -18.49 -3.62 -10.18
CA CYS A 53 -19.77 -3.00 -9.79
C CYS A 53 -19.80 -2.37 -8.40
N GLY A 54 -18.73 -2.50 -7.59
CA GLY A 54 -18.66 -1.92 -6.25
C GLY A 54 -19.44 -2.66 -5.15
N ALA A 55 -20.13 -3.76 -5.47
CA ALA A 55 -20.84 -4.58 -4.49
C ALA A 55 -19.89 -5.33 -3.52
N PRO A 56 -20.36 -5.76 -2.33
CA PRO A 56 -19.56 -6.59 -1.42
C PRO A 56 -19.17 -7.90 -2.09
N ARG A 57 -17.91 -8.31 -1.91
CA ARG A 57 -17.38 -9.55 -2.50
C ARG A 57 -18.03 -10.78 -1.89
N SER A 58 -18.29 -11.78 -2.72
CA SER A 58 -18.72 -13.09 -2.26
C SER A 58 -17.47 -13.95 -2.00
N PRO A 59 -17.40 -14.71 -0.88
CA PRO A 59 -16.27 -15.60 -0.61
C PRO A 59 -15.96 -16.59 -1.73
N ARG A 60 -17.00 -17.05 -2.44
CA ARG A 60 -16.89 -18.01 -3.55
C ARG A 60 -16.34 -17.39 -4.84
N PHE A 61 -16.55 -16.08 -5.04
CA PHE A 61 -16.25 -15.40 -6.30
C PHE A 61 -15.17 -14.32 -6.15
N ARG A 62 -14.39 -14.32 -5.06
CA ARG A 62 -13.32 -13.32 -4.84
C ARG A 62 -12.39 -13.28 -6.07
N PRO A 63 -12.07 -12.10 -6.63
CA PRO A 63 -12.28 -10.74 -6.10
C PRO A 63 -13.64 -10.08 -6.43
N PHE A 64 -14.63 -10.80 -6.97
CA PHE A 64 -15.92 -10.28 -7.42
C PHE A 64 -17.07 -10.59 -6.45
N CYS A 65 -18.25 -10.03 -6.73
CA CYS A 65 -19.48 -10.33 -6.00
C CYS A 65 -20.24 -11.56 -6.56
N SER A 66 -20.05 -11.91 -7.84
CA SER A 66 -20.80 -12.99 -8.51
C SER A 66 -20.08 -13.51 -9.77
N ALA A 67 -20.53 -14.66 -10.29
CA ALA A 67 -20.07 -15.21 -11.57
C ALA A 67 -20.24 -14.21 -12.72
N ARG A 68 -21.39 -13.54 -12.80
CA ARG A 68 -21.67 -12.53 -13.83
C ARG A 68 -20.64 -11.40 -13.88
N CYS A 69 -20.11 -10.97 -12.74
CA CYS A 69 -19.06 -9.95 -12.70
C CYS A 69 -17.69 -10.52 -13.14
N ALA A 70 -17.40 -11.78 -12.85
CA ALA A 70 -16.19 -12.43 -13.35
C ALA A 70 -16.21 -12.57 -14.88
N ASP A 71 -17.37 -12.95 -15.45
CA ASP A 71 -17.53 -13.06 -16.91
C ASP A 71 -17.41 -11.69 -17.60
N ALA A 72 -17.94 -10.63 -16.98
CA ALA A 72 -17.83 -9.27 -17.51
C ALA A 72 -16.38 -8.75 -17.52
N ASP A 73 -15.60 -9.06 -16.47
CA ASP A 73 -14.17 -8.75 -16.43
C ASP A 73 -13.41 -9.45 -17.56
N LEU A 74 -13.69 -10.75 -17.76
CA LEU A 74 -13.10 -11.53 -18.84
C LEU A 74 -13.41 -10.94 -20.22
N GLN A 75 -14.66 -10.54 -20.47
CA GLN A 75 -15.03 -9.89 -21.75
C GLN A 75 -14.26 -8.59 -21.96
N ARG A 76 -14.03 -7.80 -20.90
CA ARG A 76 -13.26 -6.55 -20.98
C ARG A 76 -11.79 -6.81 -21.36
N TRP A 77 -11.22 -7.93 -20.92
CA TRP A 77 -9.87 -8.35 -21.29
C TRP A 77 -9.82 -8.82 -22.75
N LEU A 78 -10.78 -9.64 -23.17
CA LEU A 78 -10.88 -10.13 -24.54
C LEU A 78 -11.16 -9.02 -25.56
N SER A 79 -11.65 -7.87 -25.10
CA SER A 79 -11.98 -6.72 -25.95
C SER A 79 -10.85 -5.69 -26.04
N ASP A 80 -9.63 -5.99 -25.56
CA ASP A 80 -8.47 -5.08 -25.53
C ASP A 80 -8.77 -3.70 -24.88
N ALA A 81 -9.74 -3.66 -23.95
CA ALA A 81 -10.21 -2.39 -23.38
C ALA A 81 -9.28 -1.83 -22.28
N TYR A 82 -8.10 -2.43 -22.08
CA TYR A 82 -7.09 -1.96 -21.14
C TYR A 82 -5.97 -1.28 -21.90
N VAL A 83 -6.02 0.06 -21.91
CA VAL A 83 -4.99 0.90 -22.50
C VAL A 83 -3.89 1.14 -21.46
N ILE A 84 -2.65 0.82 -21.80
CA ILE A 84 -1.49 1.26 -21.03
C ILE A 84 -1.17 2.69 -21.50
N PRO A 85 -1.25 3.70 -20.61
CA PRO A 85 -0.88 5.05 -20.99
C PRO A 85 0.63 5.09 -21.28
N VAL A 86 0.99 5.55 -22.47
CA VAL A 86 2.38 5.89 -22.78
C VAL A 86 2.60 7.32 -22.30
N ALA A 87 3.48 7.50 -21.32
CA ALA A 87 4.06 8.80 -21.07
C ALA A 87 5.05 9.06 -22.21
N GLU A 88 4.70 9.97 -23.11
CA GLU A 88 5.58 10.43 -24.18
C GLU A 88 6.67 11.34 -23.58
N ASP A 89 7.54 10.78 -22.75
CA ASP A 89 8.80 11.43 -22.39
C ASP A 89 9.79 11.03 -23.49
N GLU A 90 9.93 11.88 -24.52
CA GLU A 90 10.80 11.69 -25.70
C GLU A 90 12.24 11.29 -25.32
N GLU A 91 12.69 11.69 -24.12
CA GLU A 91 13.99 11.35 -23.54
C GLU A 91 14.11 9.86 -23.14
N GLN A 92 13.01 9.23 -22.72
CA GLN A 92 12.97 7.87 -22.21
C GLN A 92 12.96 6.85 -23.35
N ALA A 93 12.26 7.14 -24.46
CA ALA A 93 12.22 6.27 -25.63
C ALA A 93 13.61 6.12 -26.29
N ALA A 94 14.35 7.23 -26.42
CA ALA A 94 15.70 7.22 -26.99
C ALA A 94 16.72 6.44 -26.13
N ALA A 95 16.57 6.45 -24.80
CA ALA A 95 17.42 5.69 -23.90
C ALA A 95 17.22 4.16 -24.03
N ASN A 96 15.99 3.72 -24.27
CA ASN A 96 15.66 2.30 -24.42
C ASN A 96 16.21 1.73 -25.73
N GLU A 97 16.09 2.49 -26.83
CA GLU A 97 16.57 2.06 -28.16
C GLU A 97 18.11 1.94 -28.21
N ALA A 98 18.83 2.78 -27.46
CA ALA A 98 20.29 2.70 -27.36
C ALA A 98 20.77 1.45 -26.60
N ASP A 99 20.05 1.02 -25.57
CA ASP A 99 20.38 -0.18 -24.76
C ASP A 99 20.14 -1.48 -25.56
N ASP A 100 19.02 -1.56 -26.31
CA ASP A 100 18.70 -2.70 -27.16
C ASP A 100 19.70 -2.90 -28.31
N LEU A 101 20.21 -1.81 -28.91
CA LEU A 101 21.22 -1.87 -29.97
C LEU A 101 22.60 -2.31 -29.44
N ALA A 102 22.94 -1.91 -28.21
CA ALA A 102 24.16 -2.35 -27.56
C ALA A 102 24.13 -3.87 -27.30
N GLY A 103 23.02 -4.40 -26.74
CA GLY A 103 22.89 -5.83 -26.39
C GLY A 103 22.77 -6.79 -27.58
N GLN A 104 22.36 -6.31 -28.77
CA GLN A 104 22.32 -7.14 -29.99
C GLN A 104 23.70 -7.38 -30.59
N SER A 105 24.65 -6.47 -30.37
CA SER A 105 26.03 -6.59 -30.87
C SER A 105 26.85 -7.69 -30.17
N GLU A 106 26.45 -8.08 -28.95
CA GLU A 106 27.14 -9.05 -28.11
C GLU A 106 26.67 -10.50 -28.35
N ARG A 107 25.39 -10.68 -28.71
CA ARG A 107 24.78 -12.01 -28.95
C ARG A 107 25.11 -12.61 -30.32
N GLY A 108 25.66 -11.82 -31.24
CA GLY A 108 26.02 -12.26 -32.61
C GLY A 108 27.48 -12.71 -32.79
N ARG A 109 28.27 -12.79 -31.71
CA ARG A 109 29.69 -13.19 -31.77
C ARG A 109 29.85 -14.64 -31.27
N LEU A 110 29.42 -15.61 -32.08
CA LEU A 110 29.74 -17.05 -31.95
C LEU A 110 30.17 -17.60 -33.29
#